data_AF-A0A174F1L5-F1
#
_entry.id   AF-A0A174F1L5-F1
#
_cell.length_a   1.000
_cell.length_b   1.000
_cell.length_c   1.000
_cell.angle_alpha   90.00
_cell.angle_beta   90.00
_cell.angle_gamma   90.00
#
_symmetry.space_group_name_H-M   'P 1'
#
loop_
_entity.id
_entity.type
_entity.pdbx_description
1 polymer ?
#
loop_
_entity_poly.entity_id
_entity_poly.type
_entity_poly.pdbx_seq_one_letter_code
_entity_poly.pdbx_strand_id
1 'polypeptide(L)'
;MRRIFAIWAVCLCWGILNAAPLGPFNATLLEQLKNDYQKGDKDVVRYIEFQEKVAEKYIKMTPLSVTAKKKLPPSKDPRDYMTLSPYWWPDSTKTDGLPYIRKDGERNPEVYEYPERENANRFGDAAYCLGVLYCITGKEVYAKACAVHLKTWFTDPKLGMNPNMTYAQSVPGMKNMRGSGFIDSRRFSRALGVARLIEGSKSWTLSDKKKLDDWATAFCYWMENSTQGQRESHAANNHGLWYEAIHLMVLAYLDRTDRIREVAEQSILPKMGTQIADDGSLPQELKRTLSLHYSTFALEALMEANQITSQIGINLWSTPAPNGKVASQAVDYLYPYYLNPESWKFKQIKPFDQSRAAILLYEAGTALGNQKYIDTAKRIGLKYSTSDVETIPYLILKKK
;
A
#
# COMPACT_ATOMS: atom_id res chain seq x y z
N MET A 1 25.95 62.41 -26.05
CA MET A 1 25.72 60.95 -25.94
C MET A 1 25.05 60.65 -24.60
N ARG A 2 23.71 60.60 -24.57
CA ARG A 2 22.93 60.22 -23.38
C ARG A 2 22.54 58.74 -23.53
N ARG A 3 22.99 57.89 -22.61
CA ARG A 3 22.69 56.46 -22.58
C ARG A 3 21.32 56.24 -21.94
N ILE A 4 20.44 55.56 -22.66
CA ILE A 4 19.12 55.09 -22.24
C ILE A 4 19.33 53.77 -21.49
N PHE A 5 18.93 53.70 -20.23
CA PHE A 5 18.76 52.43 -19.50
C PHE A 5 17.33 51.94 -19.74
N ALA A 6 17.20 50.85 -20.48
CA ALA A 6 15.94 50.11 -20.62
C ALA A 6 15.87 49.06 -19.49
N ILE A 7 14.92 49.24 -18.58
CA ILE A 7 14.58 48.24 -17.56
C ILE A 7 13.59 47.26 -18.19
N TRP A 8 14.02 46.01 -18.38
CA TRP A 8 13.15 44.89 -18.73
C TRP A 8 12.47 44.38 -17.45
N ALA A 9 11.18 44.68 -17.30
CA ALA A 9 10.34 44.03 -16.30
C ALA A 9 9.91 42.66 -16.86
N VAL A 10 10.62 41.60 -16.48
CA VAL A 10 10.18 40.22 -16.71
C VAL A 10 9.11 39.90 -15.66
N CYS A 11 7.85 39.84 -16.08
CA CYS A 11 6.77 39.28 -15.28
C CYS A 11 6.95 37.75 -15.18
N LEU A 12 7.62 37.29 -14.13
CA LEU A 12 7.63 35.89 -13.72
C LEU A 12 6.32 35.59 -12.99
N CYS A 13 5.25 35.31 -13.74
CA CYS A 13 4.11 34.56 -13.22
C CYS A 13 4.51 33.08 -13.15
N TRP A 14 5.33 32.71 -12.16
CA TRP A 14 5.41 31.32 -11.74
C TRP A 14 4.14 31.01 -10.97
N GLY A 15 3.15 30.45 -11.68
CA GLY A 15 2.16 29.63 -11.00
C GLY A 15 2.92 28.56 -10.25
N ILE A 16 2.80 28.53 -8.92
CA ILE A 16 3.27 27.42 -8.11
C ILE A 16 2.44 26.22 -8.58
N LEU A 17 2.99 25.43 -9.51
CA LEU A 17 2.54 24.07 -9.71
C LEU A 17 2.81 23.38 -8.37
N ASN A 18 1.77 23.29 -7.54
CA ASN A 18 1.83 22.44 -6.37
C ASN A 18 2.04 21.02 -6.90
N ALA A 19 3.28 20.54 -6.82
CA ALA A 19 3.61 19.16 -7.13
C ALA A 19 2.65 18.25 -6.35
N ALA A 20 2.21 17.16 -6.98
CA ALA A 20 1.37 16.18 -6.31
C ALA A 20 2.06 15.73 -5.00
N PRO A 21 1.31 15.55 -3.90
CA PRO A 21 1.91 15.17 -2.63
C PRO A 21 2.60 13.81 -2.78
N LEU A 22 3.81 13.71 -2.21
CA LEU A 22 4.54 12.47 -2.14
C LEU A 22 3.67 11.39 -1.48
N GLY A 23 3.53 10.25 -2.13
CA GLY A 23 2.66 9.21 -1.62
C GLY A 23 2.52 7.98 -2.51
N PRO A 24 1.92 6.91 -1.96
CA PRO A 24 1.72 5.62 -2.62
C PRO A 24 0.56 5.64 -3.62
N PHE A 25 0.62 6.54 -4.60
CA PHE A 25 -0.34 6.65 -5.70
C PHE A 25 0.43 6.84 -7.00
N ASN A 26 -0.12 6.32 -8.11
CA ASN A 26 0.37 6.73 -9.42
C ASN A 26 -0.07 8.18 -9.68
N ALA A 27 0.83 9.12 -9.36
CA ALA A 27 0.57 10.56 -9.46
C ALA A 27 0.19 10.98 -10.88
N THR A 28 0.86 10.40 -11.90
CA THR A 28 0.58 10.68 -13.32
C THR A 28 -0.83 10.26 -13.72
N LEU A 29 -1.25 9.04 -13.37
CA LEU A 29 -2.60 8.56 -13.69
C LEU A 29 -3.68 9.34 -12.93
N LEU A 30 -3.41 9.67 -11.66
CA LEU A 30 -4.35 10.44 -10.85
C LEU A 30 -4.53 11.87 -11.40
N GLU A 31 -3.44 12.53 -11.77
CA GLU A 31 -3.48 13.86 -12.40
C GLU A 31 -4.18 13.81 -13.76
N GLN A 32 -3.91 12.78 -14.57
CA GLN A 32 -4.58 12.59 -15.85
C GLN A 32 -6.10 12.43 -15.66
N LEU A 33 -6.55 11.55 -14.77
CA LEU A 33 -7.97 11.37 -14.48
C LEU A 33 -8.65 12.64 -13.99
N LYS A 34 -7.96 13.41 -13.13
CA LYS A 34 -8.46 14.70 -12.64
C LYS A 34 -8.65 15.68 -13.81
N ASN A 35 -7.64 15.83 -14.66
CA ASN A 35 -7.67 16.75 -15.79
C ASN A 35 -8.76 16.34 -16.81
N ASP A 36 -8.89 15.06 -17.10
CA ASP A 36 -9.88 14.56 -18.06
C ASP A 36 -11.32 14.65 -17.50
N TYR A 37 -11.50 14.44 -16.19
CA TYR A 37 -12.78 14.69 -15.50
C TYR A 37 -13.17 16.17 -15.59
N GLN A 38 -12.24 17.09 -15.33
CA GLN A 38 -12.48 18.54 -15.40
C GLN A 38 -12.82 19.02 -16.82
N LYS A 39 -12.26 18.38 -17.85
CA LYS A 39 -12.58 18.65 -19.27
C LYS A 39 -13.91 18.05 -19.71
N GLY A 40 -14.55 17.23 -18.88
CA GLY A 40 -15.80 16.55 -19.21
C GLY A 40 -15.64 15.41 -20.20
N ASP A 41 -14.50 14.70 -20.19
CA ASP A 41 -14.36 13.47 -20.98
C ASP A 41 -15.46 12.47 -20.59
N LYS A 42 -16.25 12.03 -21.57
CA LYS A 42 -17.48 11.27 -21.32
C LYS A 42 -17.22 9.93 -20.64
N ASP A 43 -16.12 9.25 -20.98
CA ASP A 43 -15.80 7.95 -20.43
C ASP A 43 -15.24 8.09 -19.01
N VAL A 44 -14.42 9.11 -18.77
CA VAL A 44 -13.91 9.44 -17.43
C VAL A 44 -15.03 9.89 -16.51
N VAL A 45 -15.92 10.79 -16.94
CA VAL A 45 -17.06 11.25 -16.14
C VAL A 45 -17.95 10.07 -15.73
N ARG A 46 -18.35 9.23 -16.69
CA ARG A 46 -19.15 8.03 -16.41
C ARG A 46 -18.46 7.08 -15.43
N TYR A 47 -17.14 6.93 -15.56
CA TYR A 47 -16.36 6.10 -14.67
C TYR A 47 -16.31 6.68 -13.26
N ILE A 48 -16.06 7.97 -13.11
CA ILE A 48 -16.05 8.63 -11.80
C ILE A 48 -17.43 8.55 -11.16
N GLU A 49 -18.53 8.83 -11.88
CA GLU A 49 -19.90 8.68 -11.36
C GLU A 49 -20.20 7.25 -10.85
N PHE A 50 -19.65 6.22 -11.50
CA PHE A 50 -19.74 4.85 -11.00
C PHE A 50 -18.99 4.68 -9.67
N GLN A 51 -17.78 5.24 -9.55
CA GLN A 51 -17.01 5.22 -8.29
C GLN A 51 -17.69 6.04 -7.19
N GLU A 52 -18.36 7.15 -7.52
CA GLU A 52 -19.16 7.94 -6.57
C GLU A 52 -20.30 7.12 -5.97
N LYS A 53 -21.00 6.32 -6.78
CA LYS A 53 -22.03 5.37 -6.29
C LYS A 53 -21.43 4.31 -5.37
N VAL A 54 -20.25 3.79 -5.69
CA VAL A 54 -19.53 2.84 -4.81
C VAL A 54 -19.14 3.51 -3.49
N ALA A 55 -18.75 4.79 -3.52
CA ALA A 55 -18.33 5.54 -2.34
C ALA A 55 -19.45 5.82 -1.34
N GLU A 56 -20.72 5.77 -1.75
CA GLU A 56 -21.85 5.93 -0.84
C GLU A 56 -21.80 4.98 0.35
N LYS A 57 -21.35 3.73 0.15
CA LYS A 57 -21.22 2.76 1.25
C LYS A 57 -20.19 3.21 2.27
N TYR A 58 -19.10 3.87 1.84
CA TYR A 58 -18.05 4.37 2.74
C TYR A 58 -18.43 5.68 3.42
N ILE A 59 -19.23 6.53 2.77
CA ILE A 59 -19.83 7.72 3.39
C ILE A 59 -20.79 7.31 4.51
N LYS A 60 -21.62 6.27 4.28
CA LYS A 60 -22.61 5.77 5.23
C LYS A 60 -22.02 4.80 6.27
N MET A 61 -20.78 4.32 6.07
CA MET A 61 -20.13 3.36 6.96
C MET A 61 -19.81 4.03 8.31
N THR A 62 -20.27 3.41 9.41
CA THR A 62 -19.79 3.78 10.74
C THR A 62 -18.27 3.68 10.79
N PRO A 63 -17.56 4.75 11.20
CA PRO A 63 -16.11 4.75 11.26
C PRO A 63 -15.58 3.59 12.11
N LEU A 64 -14.63 2.86 11.53
CA LEU A 64 -14.05 1.68 12.16
C LEU A 64 -12.94 2.10 13.13
N SER A 65 -12.73 1.31 14.17
CA SER A 65 -11.66 1.51 15.14
C SER A 65 -11.02 0.18 15.55
N VAL A 66 -9.90 0.26 16.25
CA VAL A 66 -9.22 -0.91 16.81
C VAL A 66 -9.82 -1.37 18.15
N THR A 67 -10.72 -0.58 18.74
CA THR A 67 -11.21 -0.82 20.11
C THR A 67 -12.40 -1.78 20.20
N ALA A 68 -12.98 -2.16 19.06
CA ALA A 68 -14.16 -3.02 18.98
C ALA A 68 -13.87 -4.53 19.19
N LYS A 69 -12.68 -4.89 19.68
CA LYS A 69 -12.28 -6.28 19.97
C LYS A 69 -12.99 -6.85 21.18
N LYS A 70 -13.29 -8.16 21.13
CA LYS A 70 -13.83 -8.92 22.26
C LYS A 70 -12.75 -9.29 23.29
N LYS A 71 -11.56 -9.62 22.81
CA LYS A 71 -10.40 -10.00 23.62
C LYS A 71 -9.44 -8.81 23.65
N LEU A 72 -9.00 -8.41 24.83
CA LEU A 72 -7.98 -7.36 24.98
C LEU A 72 -6.57 -7.94 24.77
N PRO A 73 -5.63 -7.14 24.24
CA PRO A 73 -4.24 -7.52 24.20
C PRO A 73 -3.65 -7.65 25.62
N PRO A 74 -2.47 -8.29 25.77
CA PRO A 74 -1.77 -8.38 27.05
C PRO A 74 -1.53 -7.05 27.78
N SER A 75 -1.41 -5.93 27.06
CA SER A 75 -1.31 -4.58 27.65
C SER A 75 -2.57 -4.13 28.38
N LYS A 76 -3.72 -4.77 28.12
CA LYS A 76 -5.06 -4.37 28.54
C LYS A 76 -5.54 -3.04 27.96
N ASP A 77 -4.82 -2.46 27.01
CA ASP A 77 -5.24 -1.27 26.28
C ASP A 77 -6.04 -1.67 25.02
N PRO A 78 -7.34 -1.32 24.91
CA PRO A 78 -8.13 -1.63 23.72
C PRO A 78 -7.62 -0.92 22.45
N ARG A 79 -6.79 0.13 22.59
CA ARG A 79 -6.22 0.89 21.48
C ARG A 79 -5.00 0.23 20.85
N ASP A 80 -4.45 -0.81 21.48
CA ASP A 80 -3.37 -1.60 20.88
C ASP A 80 -3.90 -2.54 19.80
N TYR A 81 -3.25 -2.49 18.63
CA TYR A 81 -3.60 -3.34 17.50
C TYR A 81 -3.23 -4.81 17.78
N MET A 82 -4.22 -5.71 17.67
CA MET A 82 -4.04 -7.13 17.94
C MET A 82 -4.75 -7.96 16.88
N THR A 83 -4.02 -8.90 16.28
CA THR A 83 -4.56 -9.88 15.33
C THR A 83 -3.91 -11.24 15.56
N LEU A 84 -4.52 -12.29 15.02
CA LEU A 84 -3.92 -13.61 14.93
C LEU A 84 -3.22 -13.81 13.58
N SER A 85 -2.15 -14.59 13.56
CA SER A 85 -1.52 -14.97 12.30
C SER A 85 -2.39 -15.98 11.53
N PRO A 86 -2.63 -15.77 10.22
CA PRO A 86 -3.70 -16.46 9.51
C PRO A 86 -3.48 -17.95 9.30
N TYR A 87 -2.24 -18.43 9.31
CA TYR A 87 -1.91 -19.82 8.95
C TYR A 87 -1.55 -20.69 10.15
N TRP A 88 -1.96 -20.29 11.35
CA TRP A 88 -1.66 -21.02 12.58
C TRP A 88 -2.94 -21.61 13.15
N TRP A 89 -2.92 -22.90 13.44
CA TRP A 89 -4.07 -23.71 13.86
C TRP A 89 -3.78 -24.42 15.17
N PRO A 90 -4.80 -24.72 16.00
CA PRO A 90 -4.64 -25.59 17.16
C PRO A 90 -3.95 -26.91 16.80
N ASP A 91 -2.99 -27.34 17.61
CA ASP A 91 -2.31 -28.62 17.45
C ASP A 91 -3.20 -29.75 17.97
N SER A 92 -3.84 -30.51 17.06
CA SER A 92 -4.72 -31.63 17.42
C SER A 92 -4.00 -32.77 18.15
N THR A 93 -2.66 -32.77 18.24
CA THR A 93 -1.88 -33.75 19.01
C THR A 93 -1.70 -33.36 20.49
N LYS A 94 -2.16 -32.17 20.89
CA LYS A 94 -2.04 -31.62 22.24
C LYS A 94 -3.41 -31.48 22.89
N THR A 95 -3.49 -31.72 24.20
CA THR A 95 -4.76 -31.69 24.95
C THR A 95 -5.40 -30.31 25.00
N ASP A 96 -4.60 -29.25 24.92
CA ASP A 96 -5.03 -27.85 24.91
C ASP A 96 -4.91 -27.18 23.53
N GLY A 97 -4.45 -27.92 22.51
CA GLY A 97 -4.22 -27.39 21.17
C GLY A 97 -3.01 -26.44 21.06
N LEU A 98 -2.14 -26.36 22.06
CA LEU A 98 -1.04 -25.38 22.11
C LEU A 98 0.37 -26.05 22.10
N PRO A 99 1.40 -25.36 21.56
CA PRO A 99 1.29 -24.14 20.74
C PRO A 99 0.64 -24.44 19.39
N TYR A 100 0.04 -23.42 18.76
CA TYR A 100 -0.51 -23.60 17.41
C TYR A 100 0.59 -24.06 16.43
N ILE A 101 0.18 -24.79 15.40
CA ILE A 101 1.03 -25.29 14.31
C ILE A 101 0.68 -24.60 12.98
N ARG A 102 1.69 -24.42 12.13
CA ARG A 102 1.54 -23.71 10.86
C ARG A 102 1.00 -24.63 9.75
N LYS A 103 -0.08 -24.21 9.09
CA LYS A 103 -0.61 -24.80 7.85
C LYS A 103 -0.58 -23.77 6.72
N ASP A 104 0.49 -23.76 5.93
CA ASP A 104 0.75 -22.68 4.98
C ASP A 104 -0.32 -22.57 3.88
N GLY A 105 -0.92 -21.38 3.72
CA GLY A 105 -1.99 -21.12 2.75
C GLY A 105 -3.39 -21.51 3.21
N GLU A 106 -3.52 -22.18 4.37
CA GLU A 106 -4.79 -22.57 4.98
C GLU A 106 -5.16 -21.60 6.10
N ARG A 107 -6.09 -20.69 5.84
CA ARG A 107 -6.48 -19.64 6.80
C ARG A 107 -7.33 -20.23 7.93
N ASN A 108 -6.89 -20.09 9.17
CA ASN A 108 -7.68 -20.38 10.37
C ASN A 108 -8.81 -19.34 10.51
N PRO A 109 -10.10 -19.74 10.55
CA PRO A 109 -11.21 -18.80 10.71
C PRO A 109 -11.21 -18.05 12.06
N GLU A 110 -10.48 -18.53 13.07
CA GLU A 110 -10.33 -17.83 14.36
C GLU A 110 -9.78 -16.41 14.22
N VAL A 111 -9.05 -16.10 13.13
CA VAL A 111 -8.62 -14.71 12.86
C VAL A 111 -9.78 -13.72 12.80
N TYR A 112 -11.00 -14.17 12.47
CA TYR A 112 -12.18 -13.32 12.39
C TYR A 112 -12.78 -12.98 13.77
N GLU A 113 -12.31 -13.61 14.85
CA GLU A 113 -12.58 -13.14 16.22
C GLU A 113 -11.78 -11.88 16.58
N TYR A 114 -10.77 -11.53 15.78
CA TYR A 114 -9.88 -10.38 15.92
C TYR A 114 -10.06 -9.47 14.69
N PRO A 115 -11.14 -8.66 14.65
CA PRO A 115 -11.60 -7.98 13.44
C PRO A 115 -10.64 -6.89 12.97
N GLU A 116 -9.60 -6.54 13.71
CA GLU A 116 -8.68 -5.43 13.46
C GLU A 116 -8.05 -5.47 12.07
N ARG A 117 -7.74 -6.66 11.54
CA ARG A 117 -7.23 -6.80 10.18
C ARG A 117 -8.26 -6.39 9.15
N GLU A 118 -9.47 -6.92 9.27
CA GLU A 118 -10.56 -6.63 8.33
C GLU A 118 -11.02 -5.18 8.48
N ASN A 119 -11.02 -4.66 9.71
CA ASN A 119 -11.30 -3.26 9.99
C ASN A 119 -10.25 -2.33 9.38
N ALA A 120 -8.96 -2.64 9.52
CA ALA A 120 -7.86 -1.89 8.92
C ALA A 120 -7.95 -1.87 7.39
N ASN A 121 -8.26 -3.01 6.77
CA ASN A 121 -8.43 -3.10 5.33
C ASN A 121 -9.60 -2.23 4.86
N ARG A 122 -10.77 -2.37 5.49
CA ARG A 122 -11.97 -1.60 5.15
C ARG A 122 -11.81 -0.11 5.41
N PHE A 123 -11.11 0.26 6.48
CA PHE A 123 -10.75 1.64 6.77
C PHE A 123 -9.84 2.20 5.66
N GLY A 124 -8.77 1.49 5.32
CA GLY A 124 -7.85 1.90 4.26
C GLY A 124 -8.57 2.04 2.91
N ASP A 125 -9.47 1.12 2.58
CA ASP A 125 -10.29 1.20 1.36
C ASP A 125 -11.22 2.41 1.37
N ALA A 126 -11.88 2.68 2.50
CA ALA A 126 -12.76 3.83 2.66
C ALA A 126 -11.98 5.14 2.51
N ALA A 127 -10.85 5.27 3.20
CA ALA A 127 -9.98 6.43 3.09
C ALA A 127 -9.53 6.63 1.64
N TYR A 128 -8.94 5.61 1.02
CA TYR A 128 -8.45 5.68 -0.36
C TYR A 128 -9.53 6.12 -1.33
N CYS A 129 -10.69 5.45 -1.33
CA CYS A 129 -11.79 5.76 -2.23
C CYS A 129 -12.25 7.21 -2.07
N LEU A 130 -12.47 7.65 -0.84
CA LEU A 130 -12.98 9.00 -0.55
C LEU A 130 -11.95 10.09 -0.84
N GLY A 131 -10.69 9.91 -0.45
CA GLY A 131 -9.64 10.91 -0.69
C GLY A 131 -9.27 11.04 -2.17
N VAL A 132 -9.21 9.93 -2.91
CA VAL A 132 -8.99 9.97 -4.37
C VAL A 132 -10.17 10.64 -5.09
N LEU A 133 -11.42 10.34 -4.71
CA LEU A 133 -12.58 11.02 -5.28
C LEU A 133 -12.59 12.51 -4.96
N TYR A 134 -12.20 12.91 -3.75
CA TYR A 134 -12.03 14.33 -3.43
C TYR A 134 -10.95 14.98 -4.32
N CYS A 135 -9.80 14.33 -4.49
CA CYS A 135 -8.71 14.84 -5.32
C CYS A 135 -9.15 15.10 -6.77
N ILE A 136 -9.94 14.18 -7.34
CA ILE A 136 -10.44 14.26 -8.72
C ILE A 136 -11.59 15.27 -8.85
N THR A 137 -12.59 15.19 -7.98
CA THR A 137 -13.87 15.90 -8.14
C THR A 137 -13.96 17.24 -7.41
N GLY A 138 -13.13 17.45 -6.39
CA GLY A 138 -13.23 18.59 -5.47
C GLY A 138 -14.46 18.57 -4.55
N LYS A 139 -15.30 17.52 -4.58
CA LYS A 139 -16.55 17.48 -3.80
C LYS A 139 -16.26 17.24 -2.31
N GLU A 140 -16.56 18.25 -1.50
CA GLU A 140 -16.32 18.28 -0.04
C GLU A 140 -16.97 17.12 0.73
N VAL A 141 -18.04 16.51 0.22
CA VAL A 141 -18.67 15.34 0.86
C VAL A 141 -17.68 14.19 1.06
N TYR A 142 -16.76 13.98 0.12
CA TYR A 142 -15.77 12.92 0.20
C TYR A 142 -14.65 13.24 1.19
N ALA A 143 -14.10 14.46 1.15
CA ALA A 143 -13.09 14.88 2.12
C ALA A 143 -13.64 14.87 3.55
N LYS A 144 -14.90 15.32 3.76
CA LYS A 144 -15.56 15.27 5.06
C LYS A 144 -15.66 13.83 5.59
N ALA A 145 -16.11 12.90 4.77
CA ALA A 145 -16.21 11.49 5.16
C ALA A 145 -14.82 10.87 5.40
N CYS A 146 -13.84 11.16 4.54
CA CYS A 146 -12.45 10.70 4.69
C CYS A 146 -11.84 11.19 6.00
N ALA A 147 -12.00 12.48 6.32
CA ALA A 147 -11.52 13.08 7.56
C ALA A 147 -12.10 12.39 8.80
N VAL A 148 -13.38 12.01 8.78
CA VAL A 148 -14.01 11.27 9.89
C VAL A 148 -13.36 9.90 10.09
N HIS A 149 -13.13 9.14 9.02
CA HIS A 149 -12.47 7.83 9.08
C HIS A 149 -11.03 7.96 9.60
N LEU A 150 -10.25 8.89 9.04
CA LEU A 150 -8.85 9.14 9.45
C LEU A 150 -8.75 9.53 10.93
N LYS A 151 -9.59 10.45 11.39
CA LYS A 151 -9.60 10.88 12.81
C LYS A 151 -9.97 9.73 13.74
N THR A 152 -11.00 8.96 13.39
CA THR A 152 -11.43 7.83 14.22
C THR A 152 -10.33 6.77 14.35
N TRP A 153 -9.66 6.43 13.24
CA TRP A 153 -8.65 5.38 13.24
C TRP A 153 -7.35 5.80 13.90
N PHE A 154 -6.88 7.04 13.68
CA PHE A 154 -5.54 7.46 14.12
C PHE A 154 -5.53 8.31 15.39
N THR A 155 -6.41 9.31 15.49
CA THR A 155 -6.20 10.44 16.42
C THR A 155 -7.29 10.62 17.47
N ASP A 156 -8.38 9.86 17.39
CA ASP A 156 -9.42 9.87 18.42
C ASP A 156 -8.84 9.35 19.75
N PRO A 157 -9.03 10.07 20.87
CA PRO A 157 -8.41 9.73 22.15
C PRO A 157 -8.99 8.46 22.79
N LYS A 158 -10.14 7.98 22.33
CA LYS A 158 -10.78 6.76 22.83
C LYS A 158 -10.71 5.62 21.82
N LEU A 159 -10.85 5.94 20.53
CA LEU A 159 -10.99 4.97 19.44
C LEU A 159 -9.70 4.76 18.63
N GLY A 160 -8.82 5.76 18.61
CA GLY A 160 -7.64 5.77 17.75
C GLY A 160 -6.64 4.68 18.12
N MET A 161 -6.07 4.04 17.11
CA MET A 161 -5.00 3.06 17.25
C MET A 161 -3.78 3.68 17.92
N ASN A 162 -3.16 3.01 18.89
CA ASN A 162 -1.84 3.39 19.38
C ASN A 162 -0.82 3.22 18.25
N PRO A 163 0.21 4.09 18.11
CA PRO A 163 1.16 4.06 17.00
C PRO A 163 2.18 2.92 17.13
N ASN A 164 1.70 1.68 17.29
CA ASN A 164 2.49 0.46 17.37
C ASN A 164 1.63 -0.76 16.94
N MET A 165 2.29 -1.87 16.58
CA MET A 165 1.64 -3.14 16.23
C MET A 165 2.22 -4.30 17.02
N THR A 166 2.53 -4.08 18.30
CA THR A 166 3.20 -5.05 19.19
C THR A 166 2.52 -6.42 19.21
N TYR A 167 1.19 -6.46 19.13
CA TYR A 167 0.37 -7.68 19.23
C TYR A 167 -0.22 -8.13 17.88
N ALA A 168 0.25 -7.58 16.77
CA ALA A 168 -0.18 -8.00 15.44
C ALA A 168 0.35 -9.41 15.11
N GLN A 169 -0.50 -10.23 14.48
CA GLN A 169 -0.21 -11.60 14.10
C GLN A 169 0.38 -12.48 15.21
N SER A 170 -0.15 -12.31 16.42
CA SER A 170 0.13 -13.19 17.54
C SER A 170 -0.25 -14.65 17.20
N VAL A 171 0.40 -15.60 17.87
CA VAL A 171 0.17 -17.04 17.70
C VAL A 171 -0.06 -17.63 19.09
N PRO A 172 -1.23 -18.21 19.38
CA PRO A 172 -1.50 -18.82 20.67
C PRO A 172 -0.46 -19.89 21.04
N GLY A 173 0.00 -19.84 22.29
CA GLY A 173 1.04 -20.72 22.83
C GLY A 173 2.47 -20.37 22.45
N MET A 174 2.71 -19.38 21.59
CA MET A 174 4.07 -18.89 21.31
C MET A 174 4.52 -17.82 22.31
N LYS A 175 5.75 -17.96 22.82
CA LYS A 175 6.35 -17.03 23.80
C LYS A 175 6.97 -15.78 23.16
N ASN A 176 7.34 -15.87 21.88
CA ASN A 176 8.08 -14.82 21.19
C ASN A 176 7.16 -13.93 20.36
N MET A 177 7.30 -12.61 20.51
CA MET A 177 6.63 -11.64 19.65
C MET A 177 7.12 -11.74 18.21
N ARG A 178 6.26 -11.42 17.23
CA ARG A 178 6.53 -11.63 15.80
C ARG A 178 6.61 -10.30 15.06
N GLY A 179 7.44 -10.24 14.02
CA GLY A 179 7.49 -9.11 13.09
C GLY A 179 6.38 -9.15 12.04
N SER A 180 5.86 -10.34 11.73
CA SER A 180 5.01 -10.60 10.55
C SER A 180 3.70 -9.79 10.49
N GLY A 181 3.34 -9.12 11.57
CA GLY A 181 2.15 -8.29 11.70
C GLY A 181 2.18 -7.00 10.89
N PHE A 182 3.34 -6.50 10.46
CA PHE A 182 3.45 -5.31 9.61
C PHE A 182 2.65 -5.44 8.32
N ILE A 183 2.56 -6.64 7.74
CA ILE A 183 1.80 -6.86 6.51
C ILE A 183 0.29 -6.54 6.64
N ASP A 184 -0.23 -6.45 7.87
CA ASP A 184 -1.61 -6.05 8.15
C ASP A 184 -1.80 -4.53 7.99
N SER A 185 -0.71 -3.74 8.00
CA SER A 185 -0.78 -2.28 7.95
C SER A 185 -0.89 -1.67 6.56
N ARG A 186 -0.58 -2.44 5.51
CA ARG A 186 -0.46 -1.94 4.13
C ARG A 186 -1.54 -0.93 3.73
N ARG A 187 -2.81 -1.27 3.93
CA ARG A 187 -3.94 -0.42 3.54
C ARG A 187 -4.11 0.80 4.44
N PHE A 188 -3.91 0.68 5.75
CA PHE A 188 -4.03 1.83 6.65
C PHE A 188 -2.81 2.76 6.53
N SER A 189 -1.61 2.24 6.30
CA SER A 189 -0.41 3.04 6.05
C SER A 189 -0.55 3.83 4.75
N ARG A 190 -1.18 3.25 3.71
CA ARG A 190 -1.56 3.99 2.50
C ARG A 190 -2.51 5.17 2.81
N ALA A 191 -3.39 5.03 3.80
CA ALA A 191 -4.30 6.09 4.22
C ALA A 191 -3.59 7.33 4.80
N LEU A 192 -2.34 7.22 5.25
CA LEU A 192 -1.52 8.38 5.62
C LEU A 192 -1.29 9.27 4.39
N GLY A 193 -0.87 8.69 3.27
CA GLY A 193 -0.74 9.41 2.00
C GLY A 193 -2.06 10.02 1.53
N VAL A 194 -3.19 9.36 1.80
CA VAL A 194 -4.52 9.88 1.45
C VAL A 194 -4.86 11.13 2.25
N ALA A 195 -4.42 11.23 3.50
CA ALA A 195 -4.62 12.43 4.31
C ALA A 195 -4.01 13.68 3.64
N ARG A 196 -2.90 13.52 2.90
CA ARG A 196 -2.29 14.60 2.10
C ARG A 196 -3.21 15.07 0.97
N LEU A 197 -3.97 14.16 0.35
CA LEU A 197 -4.90 14.49 -0.74
C LEU A 197 -6.07 15.37 -0.29
N ILE A 198 -6.41 15.38 1.01
CA ILE A 198 -7.54 16.14 1.55
C ILE A 198 -7.12 17.41 2.29
N GLU A 199 -5.85 17.80 2.29
CA GLU A 199 -5.36 18.98 3.04
C GLU A 199 -5.96 20.31 2.57
N GLY A 200 -6.44 20.39 1.32
CA GLY A 200 -7.17 21.55 0.81
C GLY A 200 -8.60 21.67 1.34
N SER A 201 -9.12 20.65 2.03
CA SER A 201 -10.50 20.63 2.51
C SER A 201 -10.66 21.36 3.84
N LYS A 202 -11.74 22.12 3.97
CA LYS A 202 -12.18 22.69 5.26
C LYS A 202 -12.50 21.64 6.33
N SER A 203 -12.66 20.38 5.94
CA SER A 203 -12.93 19.26 6.85
C SER A 203 -11.66 18.64 7.45
N TRP A 204 -10.48 19.07 6.99
CA TRP A 204 -9.17 18.63 7.49
C TRP A 204 -8.38 19.85 8.00
N THR A 205 -8.42 20.08 9.31
CA THR A 205 -7.81 21.28 9.89
C THR A 205 -6.31 21.11 10.13
N LEU A 206 -5.60 22.22 10.35
CA LEU A 206 -4.19 22.19 10.79
C LEU A 206 -4.01 21.42 12.11
N SER A 207 -5.01 21.45 13.01
CA SER A 207 -4.99 20.66 14.24
C SER A 207 -5.10 19.15 13.95
N ASP A 208 -5.97 18.76 13.01
CA ASP A 208 -6.10 17.36 12.59
C ASP A 208 -4.81 16.86 11.96
N LYS A 209 -4.21 17.67 11.05
CA LYS A 209 -2.89 17.39 10.48
C LYS A 209 -1.84 17.21 11.55
N LYS A 210 -1.71 18.15 12.50
CA LYS A 210 -0.70 18.08 13.57
C LYS A 210 -0.81 16.80 14.40
N LYS A 211 -2.03 16.39 14.75
CA LYS A 211 -2.25 15.13 15.47
C LYS A 211 -1.84 13.90 14.66
N LEU A 212 -2.10 13.91 13.36
CA LEU A 212 -1.69 12.81 12.48
C LEU A 212 -0.16 12.81 12.25
N ASP A 213 0.48 13.97 12.16
CA ASP A 213 1.95 14.12 12.14
C ASP A 213 2.60 13.51 13.38
N ASP A 214 2.04 13.78 14.57
CA ASP A 214 2.52 13.21 15.83
C ASP A 214 2.36 11.70 15.87
N TRP A 215 1.20 11.19 15.41
CA TRP A 215 0.94 9.76 15.33
C TRP A 215 1.90 9.05 14.37
N ALA A 216 2.08 9.60 13.16
CA ALA A 216 2.95 9.02 12.14
C ALA A 216 4.43 9.08 12.55
N THR A 217 4.86 10.14 13.24
CA THR A 217 6.21 10.26 13.79
C THR A 217 6.46 9.18 14.85
N ALA A 218 5.52 8.98 15.78
CA ALA A 218 5.62 7.94 16.79
C ALA A 218 5.60 6.53 16.17
N PHE A 219 4.78 6.31 15.14
CA PHE A 219 4.71 5.03 14.44
C PHE A 219 6.02 4.75 13.70
N CYS A 220 6.56 5.73 12.97
CA CYS A 220 7.86 5.62 12.30
C CYS A 220 8.98 5.25 13.29
N TYR A 221 9.05 5.94 14.43
CA TYR A 221 10.01 5.60 15.47
C TYR A 221 9.84 4.17 15.97
N TRP A 222 8.61 3.72 16.22
CA TRP A 222 8.34 2.34 16.63
C TRP A 222 8.72 1.33 15.53
N MET A 223 8.46 1.62 14.26
CA MET A 223 8.90 0.79 13.14
C MET A 223 10.40 0.59 13.16
N GLU A 224 11.16 1.67 13.27
CA GLU A 224 12.62 1.61 13.18
C GLU A 224 13.29 1.05 14.45
N ASN A 225 12.64 1.09 15.62
CA ASN A 225 13.32 0.78 16.90
C ASN A 225 12.72 -0.41 17.68
N SER A 226 11.54 -0.90 17.31
CA SER A 226 10.92 -2.03 18.01
C SER A 226 11.54 -3.38 17.63
N THR A 227 11.44 -4.36 18.52
CA THR A 227 11.82 -5.75 18.21
C THR A 227 11.04 -6.30 17.03
N GLN A 228 9.77 -5.92 16.87
CA GLN A 228 8.91 -6.33 15.76
C GLN A 228 9.42 -5.76 14.44
N GLY A 229 9.71 -4.46 14.42
CA GLY A 229 10.24 -3.76 13.26
C GLY A 229 11.57 -4.31 12.80
N GLN A 230 12.50 -4.48 13.74
CA GLN A 230 13.79 -5.10 13.47
C GLN A 230 13.67 -6.54 12.94
N ARG A 231 12.72 -7.34 13.46
CA ARG A 231 12.51 -8.71 12.94
C ARG A 231 11.95 -8.72 11.53
N GLU A 232 10.98 -7.86 11.25
CA GLU A 232 10.33 -7.81 9.94
C GLU A 232 11.24 -7.21 8.87
N SER A 233 12.00 -6.16 9.22
CA SER A 233 12.96 -5.54 8.31
C SER A 233 14.05 -6.53 7.87
N HIS A 234 14.41 -7.51 8.70
CA HIS A 234 15.39 -8.57 8.36
C HIS A 234 14.77 -9.81 7.70
N ALA A 235 13.46 -9.83 7.42
CA ALA A 235 12.84 -10.96 6.75
C ALA A 235 13.39 -11.13 5.32
N ALA A 236 13.75 -12.38 4.97
CA ALA A 236 14.40 -12.73 3.71
C ALA A 236 13.41 -13.05 2.57
N ASN A 237 12.14 -12.76 2.74
CA ASN A 237 11.06 -13.01 1.78
C ASN A 237 10.22 -11.73 1.61
N ASN A 238 9.05 -11.85 0.96
CA ASN A 238 8.12 -10.76 0.71
C ASN A 238 7.82 -9.86 1.92
N HIS A 239 7.88 -10.38 3.16
CA HIS A 239 7.68 -9.58 4.37
C HIS A 239 8.68 -8.43 4.50
N GLY A 240 9.96 -8.68 4.18
CA GLY A 240 10.98 -7.64 4.31
C GLY A 240 10.83 -6.54 3.26
N LEU A 241 10.39 -6.90 2.05
CA LEU A 241 10.08 -5.91 1.01
C LEU A 241 8.83 -5.10 1.37
N TRP A 242 7.80 -5.76 1.91
CA TRP A 242 6.61 -5.07 2.36
C TRP A 242 6.83 -4.18 3.57
N TYR A 243 7.70 -4.57 4.51
CA TYR A 243 8.11 -3.71 5.61
C TYR A 243 8.65 -2.38 5.07
N GLU A 244 9.57 -2.42 4.11
CA GLU A 244 10.14 -1.19 3.55
C GLU A 244 9.13 -0.41 2.70
N ALA A 245 8.24 -1.08 1.95
CA ALA A 245 7.17 -0.38 1.24
C ALA A 245 6.26 0.39 2.21
N ILE A 246 5.88 -0.21 3.34
CA ILE A 246 5.12 0.44 4.42
C ILE A 246 5.91 1.58 5.05
N HIS A 247 7.21 1.36 5.29
CA HIS A 247 8.11 2.37 5.85
C HIS A 247 8.16 3.60 4.96
N LEU A 248 8.30 3.41 3.64
CA LEU A 248 8.25 4.51 2.68
C LEU A 248 6.91 5.24 2.68
N MET A 249 5.76 4.55 2.86
CA MET A 249 4.45 5.23 2.97
C MET A 249 4.41 6.19 4.17
N VAL A 250 5.00 5.81 5.30
CA VAL A 250 5.07 6.65 6.50
C VAL A 250 6.04 7.82 6.28
N LEU A 251 7.23 7.55 5.72
CA LEU A 251 8.22 8.59 5.42
C LEU A 251 7.71 9.60 4.37
N ALA A 252 6.95 9.13 3.37
CA ALA A 252 6.33 9.97 2.36
C ALA A 252 5.31 10.93 2.97
N TYR A 253 4.46 10.43 3.89
CA TYR A 253 3.53 11.29 4.63
C TYR A 253 4.25 12.36 5.46
N LEU A 254 5.37 11.99 6.10
CA LEU A 254 6.19 12.88 6.92
C LEU A 254 7.11 13.81 6.11
N ASP A 255 7.07 13.74 4.77
CA ASP A 255 7.91 14.51 3.85
C ASP A 255 9.42 14.34 4.13
N ARG A 256 9.84 13.10 4.43
CA ARG A 256 11.23 12.74 4.77
C ARG A 256 11.99 12.21 3.56
N THR A 257 12.10 13.03 2.51
CA THR A 257 12.71 12.64 1.21
C THR A 257 14.12 12.07 1.32
N ASP A 258 14.99 12.63 2.17
CA ASP A 258 16.36 12.11 2.38
C ASP A 258 16.34 10.68 2.94
N ARG A 259 15.43 10.39 3.88
CA ARG A 259 15.25 9.05 4.45
C ARG A 259 14.66 8.08 3.44
N ILE A 260 13.77 8.53 2.56
CA ILE A 260 13.21 7.69 1.48
C ILE A 260 14.33 7.25 0.53
N ARG A 261 15.22 8.17 0.15
CA ARG A 261 16.40 7.85 -0.66
C ARG A 261 17.30 6.84 0.04
N GLU A 262 17.62 7.08 1.31
CA GLU A 262 18.43 6.18 2.11
C GLU A 262 17.83 4.77 2.20
N VAL A 263 16.55 4.65 2.53
CA VAL A 263 15.85 3.35 2.61
C VAL A 263 15.83 2.63 1.27
N ALA A 264 15.58 3.36 0.17
CA ALA A 264 15.61 2.79 -1.17
C ALA A 264 16.99 2.20 -1.50
N GLU A 265 18.05 2.99 -1.29
CA GLU A 265 19.42 2.64 -1.67
C GLU A 265 20.06 1.61 -0.74
N GLN A 266 19.82 1.73 0.56
CA GLN A 266 20.53 0.95 1.60
C GLN A 266 19.74 -0.24 2.13
N SER A 267 18.41 -0.29 1.94
CA SER A 267 17.57 -1.42 2.38
C SER A 267 16.88 -2.12 1.21
N ILE A 268 16.05 -1.40 0.43
CA ILE A 268 15.22 -2.03 -0.61
C ILE A 268 16.07 -2.67 -1.70
N LEU A 269 17.02 -1.94 -2.28
CA LEU A 269 17.86 -2.44 -3.37
C LEU A 269 18.70 -3.67 -2.95
N PRO A 270 19.46 -3.66 -1.84
CA PRO A 270 20.15 -4.86 -1.35
C PRO A 270 19.19 -6.04 -1.09
N LYS A 271 18.07 -5.78 -0.42
CA LYS A 271 17.09 -6.82 -0.10
C LYS A 271 16.50 -7.45 -1.35
N MET A 272 16.04 -6.64 -2.30
CA MET A 272 15.59 -7.09 -3.62
C MET A 272 16.65 -7.96 -4.29
N GLY A 273 17.90 -7.50 -4.34
CA GLY A 273 19.01 -8.24 -4.93
C GLY A 273 19.25 -9.61 -4.28
N THR A 274 19.08 -9.73 -2.97
CA THR A 274 19.22 -11.03 -2.27
C THR A 274 18.03 -11.98 -2.46
N GLN A 275 16.84 -11.44 -2.74
CA GLN A 275 15.62 -12.24 -2.89
C GLN A 275 15.39 -12.76 -4.30
N ILE A 276 16.00 -12.12 -5.31
CA ILE A 276 15.92 -12.51 -6.72
C ILE A 276 17.09 -13.45 -7.05
N ALA A 277 16.80 -14.61 -7.64
CA ALA A 277 17.81 -15.54 -8.17
C ALA A 277 18.32 -15.09 -9.56
N ASP A 278 19.36 -15.75 -10.07
CA ASP A 278 19.99 -15.34 -11.34
C ASP A 278 19.07 -15.52 -12.55
N ASP A 279 18.10 -16.43 -12.47
CA ASP A 279 17.05 -16.62 -13.48
C ASP A 279 15.85 -15.67 -13.32
N GLY A 280 15.88 -14.77 -12.32
CA GLY A 280 14.78 -13.88 -11.97
C GLY A 280 13.74 -14.48 -11.03
N SER A 281 13.83 -15.76 -10.67
CA SER A 281 12.90 -16.37 -9.72
C SER A 281 13.04 -15.81 -8.30
N LEU A 282 12.01 -16.01 -7.46
CA LEU A 282 12.04 -15.63 -6.04
C LEU A 282 12.03 -16.88 -5.14
N PRO A 283 13.20 -17.46 -4.77
CA PRO A 283 13.27 -18.81 -4.18
C PRO A 283 12.49 -18.99 -2.88
N GLN A 284 12.38 -17.95 -2.03
CA GLN A 284 11.60 -18.06 -0.79
C GLN A 284 10.10 -18.09 -1.05
N GLU A 285 9.63 -17.46 -2.12
CA GLU A 285 8.22 -17.45 -2.53
C GLU A 285 7.85 -18.74 -3.26
N LEU A 286 8.77 -19.31 -4.04
CA LEU A 286 8.59 -20.60 -4.70
C LEU A 286 8.34 -21.78 -3.73
N LYS A 287 8.83 -21.69 -2.49
CA LYS A 287 8.60 -22.70 -1.44
C LYS A 287 7.18 -22.69 -0.87
N ARG A 288 6.37 -21.68 -1.19
CA ARG A 288 5.05 -21.46 -0.58
C ARG A 288 3.98 -22.29 -1.28
N THR A 289 2.90 -22.59 -0.56
CA THR A 289 1.76 -23.32 -1.14
C THR A 289 0.95 -22.50 -2.16
N LEU A 290 1.09 -21.18 -2.12
CA LEU A 290 0.54 -20.22 -3.08
C LEU A 290 1.70 -19.48 -3.77
N SER A 291 2.63 -20.22 -4.35
CA SER A 291 3.92 -19.67 -4.80
C SER A 291 3.82 -18.57 -5.85
N LEU A 292 2.96 -18.71 -6.88
CA LEU A 292 2.77 -17.64 -7.87
C LEU A 292 2.17 -16.39 -7.21
N HIS A 293 1.20 -16.58 -6.30
CA HIS A 293 0.63 -15.48 -5.52
C HIS A 293 1.71 -14.74 -4.70
N TYR A 294 2.61 -15.46 -4.02
CA TYR A 294 3.64 -14.84 -3.18
C TYR A 294 4.76 -14.18 -4.00
N SER A 295 5.13 -14.75 -5.15
CA SER A 295 6.07 -14.13 -6.08
C SER A 295 5.50 -12.80 -6.60
N THR A 296 4.23 -12.76 -6.99
CA THR A 296 3.55 -11.50 -7.36
C THR A 296 3.44 -10.55 -6.16
N PHE A 297 3.16 -11.07 -4.97
CA PHE A 297 3.04 -10.27 -3.75
C PHE A 297 4.33 -9.56 -3.35
N ALA A 298 5.49 -10.17 -3.61
CA ALA A 298 6.80 -9.53 -3.43
C ALA A 298 6.99 -8.38 -4.44
N LEU A 299 6.58 -8.57 -5.70
CA LEU A 299 6.66 -7.51 -6.71
C LEU A 299 5.66 -6.37 -6.47
N GLU A 300 4.50 -6.65 -5.89
CA GLU A 300 3.55 -5.61 -5.46
C GLU A 300 4.17 -4.71 -4.38
N ALA A 301 5.00 -5.24 -3.47
CA ALA A 301 5.72 -4.41 -2.50
C ALA A 301 6.70 -3.43 -3.20
N LEU A 302 7.44 -3.93 -4.19
CA LEU A 302 8.36 -3.11 -4.99
C LEU A 302 7.60 -2.07 -5.83
N MET A 303 6.42 -2.44 -6.36
CA MET A 303 5.54 -1.52 -7.07
C MET A 303 5.07 -0.37 -6.17
N GLU A 304 4.59 -0.68 -4.96
CA GLU A 304 4.18 0.34 -3.98
C GLU A 304 5.34 1.25 -3.59
N ALA A 305 6.51 0.68 -3.32
CA ALA A 305 7.73 1.46 -3.05
C ALA A 305 8.09 2.35 -4.24
N ASN A 306 8.02 1.84 -5.47
CA ASN A 306 8.36 2.58 -6.68
C ASN A 306 7.43 3.77 -6.93
N GLN A 307 6.15 3.70 -6.53
CA GLN A 307 5.25 4.86 -6.60
C GLN A 307 5.80 6.06 -5.83
N ILE A 308 6.53 5.80 -4.73
CA ILE A 308 7.12 6.84 -3.89
C ILE A 308 8.51 7.21 -4.41
N THR A 309 9.38 6.23 -4.64
CA THR A 309 10.79 6.50 -4.99
C THR A 309 10.93 7.17 -6.36
N SER A 310 10.04 6.88 -7.31
CA SER A 310 10.08 7.48 -8.64
C SER A 310 9.83 8.99 -8.61
N GLN A 311 9.03 9.47 -7.65
CA GLN A 311 8.78 10.90 -7.44
C GLN A 311 10.04 11.66 -6.98
N ILE A 312 11.04 10.95 -6.47
CA ILE A 312 12.35 11.49 -6.09
C ILE A 312 13.47 11.03 -7.04
N GLY A 313 13.11 10.52 -8.22
CA GLY A 313 14.01 10.16 -9.31
C GLY A 313 14.63 8.76 -9.23
N ILE A 314 14.15 7.86 -8.36
CA ILE A 314 14.65 6.48 -8.25
C ILE A 314 13.62 5.50 -8.82
N ASN A 315 13.99 4.83 -9.91
CA ASN A 315 13.17 3.80 -10.54
C ASN A 315 13.62 2.40 -10.09
N LEU A 316 12.88 1.79 -9.16
CA LEU A 316 13.22 0.47 -8.61
C LEU A 316 13.12 -0.67 -9.63
N TRP A 317 12.39 -0.47 -10.75
CA TRP A 317 12.30 -1.48 -11.79
C TRP A 317 13.62 -1.70 -12.53
N SER A 318 14.43 -0.65 -12.68
CA SER A 318 15.66 -0.65 -13.48
C SER A 318 16.93 -0.32 -12.70
N THR A 319 16.81 0.23 -11.49
CA THR A 319 17.98 0.55 -10.66
C THR A 319 18.59 -0.74 -10.11
N PRO A 320 19.88 -1.02 -10.37
CA PRO A 320 20.50 -2.26 -9.93
C PRO A 320 20.73 -2.28 -8.42
N ALA A 321 20.49 -3.44 -7.82
CA ALA A 321 21.01 -3.79 -6.51
C ALA A 321 22.56 -3.86 -6.53
N PRO A 322 23.24 -3.88 -5.36
CA PRO A 322 24.69 -4.03 -5.30
C PRO A 322 25.25 -5.27 -6.03
N ASN A 323 24.44 -6.32 -6.18
CA ASN A 323 24.80 -7.53 -6.92
C ASN A 323 24.38 -7.51 -8.41
N GLY A 324 23.99 -6.35 -8.94
CA GLY A 324 23.61 -6.14 -10.34
C GLY A 324 22.18 -6.56 -10.71
N LYS A 325 21.43 -7.20 -9.80
CA LYS A 325 20.05 -7.63 -10.06
C LYS A 325 19.08 -6.45 -10.05
N VAL A 326 18.04 -6.52 -10.86
CA VAL A 326 16.99 -5.50 -11.00
C VAL A 326 15.60 -6.12 -10.84
N ALA A 327 14.62 -5.37 -10.34
CA ALA A 327 13.27 -5.92 -10.12
C ALA A 327 12.61 -6.42 -11.41
N SER A 328 12.93 -5.80 -12.56
CA SER A 328 12.40 -6.22 -13.87
C SER A 328 12.75 -7.66 -14.24
N GLN A 329 13.86 -8.22 -13.76
CA GLN A 329 14.21 -9.63 -13.98
C GLN A 329 13.14 -10.57 -13.39
N ALA A 330 12.61 -10.23 -12.21
CA ALA A 330 11.53 -11.00 -11.60
C ALA A 330 10.18 -10.79 -12.29
N VAL A 331 9.94 -9.61 -12.87
CA VAL A 331 8.77 -9.38 -13.74
C VAL A 331 8.87 -10.27 -14.99
N ASP A 332 10.03 -10.31 -15.65
CA ASP A 332 10.29 -11.16 -16.82
C ASP A 332 10.11 -12.64 -16.51
N TYR A 333 10.61 -13.11 -15.37
CA TYR A 333 10.44 -14.49 -14.93
C TYR A 333 8.96 -14.88 -14.75
N LEU A 334 8.14 -13.99 -14.17
CA LEU A 334 6.72 -14.26 -13.89
C LEU A 334 5.81 -13.99 -15.10
N TYR A 335 6.24 -13.14 -16.04
CA TYR A 335 5.46 -12.73 -17.22
C TYR A 335 4.76 -13.88 -17.98
N PRO A 336 5.43 -15.00 -18.36
CA PRO A 336 4.75 -16.08 -19.08
C PRO A 336 3.61 -16.72 -18.28
N TYR A 337 3.75 -16.76 -16.95
CA TYR A 337 2.75 -17.34 -16.05
C TYR A 337 1.60 -16.38 -15.74
N TYR A 338 1.78 -15.07 -15.95
CA TYR A 338 0.65 -14.13 -15.95
C TYR A 338 -0.25 -14.31 -17.17
N LEU A 339 0.30 -14.74 -18.30
CA LEU A 339 -0.48 -15.08 -19.49
C LEU A 339 -1.16 -16.43 -19.39
N ASN A 340 -0.45 -17.42 -18.85
CA ASN A 340 -0.93 -18.78 -18.70
C ASN A 340 -0.62 -19.32 -17.29
N PRO A 341 -1.42 -18.98 -16.27
CA PRO A 341 -1.16 -19.40 -14.90
C PRO A 341 -1.15 -20.92 -14.71
N GLU A 342 -1.88 -21.66 -15.54
CA GLU A 342 -1.92 -23.12 -15.51
C GLU A 342 -0.59 -23.77 -15.93
N SER A 343 0.30 -23.02 -16.59
CA SER A 343 1.66 -23.50 -16.90
C SER A 343 2.65 -23.40 -15.73
N TRP A 344 2.21 -22.88 -14.59
CA TRP A 344 3.04 -22.71 -13.39
C TRP A 344 3.49 -24.06 -12.82
N LYS A 345 4.81 -24.24 -12.68
CA LYS A 345 5.41 -25.51 -12.27
C LYS A 345 5.50 -25.74 -10.76
N PHE A 346 5.28 -24.69 -9.96
CA PHE A 346 5.38 -24.75 -8.50
C PHE A 346 4.00 -24.81 -7.85
N LYS A 347 3.96 -25.04 -6.54
CA LYS A 347 2.72 -25.27 -5.81
C LYS A 347 1.84 -23.99 -5.78
N GLN A 348 0.61 -24.10 -6.28
CA GLN A 348 -0.38 -23.01 -6.28
C GLN A 348 -1.75 -23.62 -5.94
N ILE A 349 -2.02 -23.83 -4.64
CA ILE A 349 -3.19 -24.59 -4.14
C ILE A 349 -4.55 -23.90 -4.36
N LYS A 350 -4.56 -22.70 -4.95
CA LYS A 350 -5.77 -21.95 -5.34
C LYS A 350 -5.50 -21.26 -6.68
N PRO A 351 -6.50 -21.10 -7.56
CA PRO A 351 -6.33 -20.39 -8.83
C PRO A 351 -5.69 -19.02 -8.65
N PHE A 352 -4.78 -18.65 -9.55
CA PHE A 352 -4.16 -17.33 -9.53
C PHE A 352 -5.10 -16.28 -10.13
N ASP A 353 -5.23 -15.15 -9.45
CA ASP A 353 -6.02 -14.03 -9.95
C ASP A 353 -5.19 -13.15 -10.91
N GLN A 354 -5.36 -13.35 -12.22
CA GLN A 354 -4.60 -12.63 -13.24
C GLN A 354 -4.75 -11.10 -13.17
N SER A 355 -5.86 -10.55 -12.66
CA SER A 355 -6.00 -9.09 -12.55
C SER A 355 -4.93 -8.42 -11.69
N ARG A 356 -4.33 -9.16 -10.75
CA ARG A 356 -3.19 -8.66 -9.96
C ARG A 356 -1.97 -8.34 -10.82
N ALA A 357 -1.75 -9.11 -11.89
CA ALA A 357 -0.67 -8.87 -12.83
C ALA A 357 -0.91 -7.65 -13.72
N ALA A 358 -2.16 -7.23 -13.93
CA ALA A 358 -2.47 -6.13 -14.85
C ALA A 358 -1.87 -4.79 -14.36
N ILE A 359 -2.09 -4.42 -13.10
CA ILE A 359 -1.51 -3.19 -12.53
C ILE A 359 0.02 -3.29 -12.52
N LEU A 360 0.55 -4.42 -12.04
CA LEU A 360 1.98 -4.65 -11.95
C LEU A 360 2.69 -4.48 -13.30
N LEU A 361 2.16 -5.12 -14.35
CA LEU A 361 2.71 -5.02 -15.70
C LEU A 361 2.55 -3.64 -16.30
N TYR A 362 1.45 -2.94 -15.99
CA TYR A 362 1.27 -1.56 -16.44
C TYR A 362 2.32 -0.64 -15.82
N GLU A 363 2.49 -0.72 -14.50
CA GLU A 363 3.47 0.09 -13.75
C GLU A 363 4.91 -0.18 -14.20
N ALA A 364 5.32 -1.46 -14.21
CA ALA A 364 6.64 -1.83 -14.70
C ALA A 364 6.81 -1.45 -16.18
N GLY A 365 5.79 -1.67 -17.01
CA GLY A 365 5.80 -1.37 -18.43
C GLY A 365 6.02 0.11 -18.71
N THR A 366 5.26 0.99 -18.05
CA THR A 366 5.41 2.45 -18.17
C THR A 366 6.76 2.91 -17.66
N ALA A 367 7.21 2.43 -16.50
CA ALA A 367 8.48 2.83 -15.91
C ALA A 367 9.71 2.36 -16.73
N LEU A 368 9.57 1.28 -17.50
CA LEU A 368 10.64 0.71 -18.33
C LEU A 368 10.54 1.08 -19.82
N GLY A 369 9.46 1.76 -20.25
CA GLY A 369 9.15 1.93 -21.68
C GLY A 369 8.86 0.61 -22.41
N ASN A 370 8.41 -0.42 -21.69
CA ASN A 370 8.17 -1.75 -22.23
C ASN A 370 6.70 -1.90 -22.71
N GLN A 371 6.47 -1.66 -24.00
CA GLN A 371 5.14 -1.71 -24.60
C GLN A 371 4.47 -3.09 -24.49
N LYS A 372 5.26 -4.17 -24.56
CA LYS A 372 4.75 -5.55 -24.44
C LYS A 372 4.07 -5.79 -23.09
N TYR A 373 4.62 -5.23 -22.01
CA TYR A 373 4.00 -5.29 -20.68
C TYR A 373 2.71 -4.48 -20.63
N ILE A 374 2.71 -3.25 -21.16
CA ILE A 374 1.54 -2.36 -21.18
C ILE A 374 0.37 -2.99 -21.97
N ASP A 375 0.64 -3.54 -23.14
CA ASP A 375 -0.38 -4.19 -23.97
C ASP A 375 -0.94 -5.44 -23.29
N THR A 376 -0.07 -6.20 -22.64
CA THR A 376 -0.48 -7.36 -21.85
C THR A 376 -1.32 -6.97 -20.65
N ALA A 377 -0.94 -5.92 -19.93
CA ALA A 377 -1.71 -5.38 -18.82
C ALA A 377 -3.14 -5.01 -19.27
N LYS A 378 -3.28 -4.32 -20.40
CA LYS A 378 -4.57 -3.96 -20.99
C LYS A 378 -5.38 -5.19 -21.42
N ARG A 379 -4.73 -6.21 -21.99
CA ARG A 379 -5.37 -7.47 -22.38
C ARG A 379 -5.86 -8.27 -21.17
N ILE A 380 -5.04 -8.40 -20.13
CA ILE A 380 -5.42 -9.08 -18.88
C ILE A 380 -6.56 -8.31 -18.22
N GLY A 381 -6.43 -6.99 -18.15
CA GLY A 381 -7.41 -6.05 -17.60
C GLY A 381 -7.70 -6.24 -16.11
N LEU A 382 -8.50 -5.34 -15.56
CA LEU A 382 -8.95 -5.41 -14.17
C LEU A 382 -10.29 -6.12 -14.04
N LYS A 383 -10.46 -6.89 -12.97
CA LYS A 383 -11.79 -7.25 -12.46
C LYS A 383 -12.29 -6.06 -11.65
N TYR A 384 -13.19 -5.26 -12.20
CA TYR A 384 -13.83 -4.22 -11.42
C TYR A 384 -14.76 -4.85 -10.39
N SER A 385 -14.24 -5.15 -9.19
CA SER A 385 -15.07 -5.38 -8.02
C SER A 385 -15.32 -4.04 -7.33
N THR A 386 -16.52 -3.86 -6.76
CA THR A 386 -16.82 -2.65 -5.96
C THR A 386 -15.99 -2.57 -4.67
N SER A 387 -15.15 -3.57 -4.38
CA SER A 387 -14.23 -3.63 -3.25
C SER A 387 -12.79 -3.23 -3.59
N ASP A 388 -12.37 -3.25 -4.86
CA ASP A 388 -10.97 -2.98 -5.24
C ASP A 388 -10.75 -1.50 -5.58
N VAL A 389 -10.93 -0.64 -4.57
CA VAL A 389 -10.83 0.82 -4.72
C VAL A 389 -9.46 1.29 -5.20
N GLU A 390 -8.41 0.48 -5.00
CA GLU A 390 -7.04 0.75 -5.45
C GLU A 390 -6.94 0.85 -6.98
N THR A 391 -7.93 0.30 -7.71
CA THR A 391 -7.99 0.38 -9.18
C THR A 391 -8.47 1.73 -9.70
N ILE A 392 -8.94 2.65 -8.84
CA ILE A 392 -9.54 3.92 -9.30
C ILE A 392 -8.66 4.65 -10.33
N PRO A 393 -7.33 4.83 -10.09
CA PRO A 393 -6.44 5.48 -11.05
C PRO A 393 -6.29 4.75 -12.40
N TYR A 394 -6.65 3.47 -12.47
CA TYR A 394 -6.32 2.58 -13.58
C TYR A 394 -7.51 2.35 -14.53
N LEU A 395 -8.30 3.40 -14.79
CA LEU A 395 -9.37 3.33 -15.81
C LEU A 395 -8.87 2.78 -17.15
N ILE A 396 -7.62 3.10 -17.51
CA ILE A 396 -6.97 2.62 -18.74
C ILE A 396 -6.89 1.09 -18.85
N LEU A 397 -6.94 0.37 -17.73
CA LEU A 397 -6.93 -1.09 -17.68
C LEU A 397 -8.33 -1.71 -17.62
N LYS A 398 -9.38 -0.90 -17.78
CA LYS A 398 -10.74 -1.40 -17.89
C LYS A 398 -10.92 -2.19 -19.17
N LYS A 399 -11.36 -3.44 -19.00
CA LYS A 399 -11.83 -4.26 -20.12
C LYS A 399 -12.96 -3.50 -20.80
N LYS A 400 -12.75 -3.18 -22.08
CA LYS A 400 -13.75 -2.57 -22.93
C LYS A 400 -14.88 -3.55 -23.21
#